data_AF-A0A3A3DFV6-F1
#
_entry.id   AF-A0A3A3DFV6-F1
#
_cell.length_a   1.000
_cell.length_b   1.000
_cell.length_c   1.000
_cell.angle_alpha   90.00
_cell.angle_beta   90.00
_cell.angle_gamma   90.00
#
_symmetry.space_group_name_H-M   'P 1'
#
loop_
_entity.id
_entity.type
_entity.pdbx_description
1 polymer ?
#
loop_
_entity_poly.entity_id
_entity_poly.type
_entity_poly.pdbx_seq_one_letter_code
_entity_poly.pdbx_strand_id
1 'polypeptide(L)' 'MNEQRFVVTDRVWWRLEPHLPGKASDAGATANDNRLFLEAVFWRVRTGSPWRDLPPAFGNWNSQFR' A
#
# COMPACT_ATOMS: atom_id res chain seq x y z
N MET A 1 -15.72 7.83 -1.02
CA MET A 1 -14.79 7.25 -2.00
C MET A 1 -15.17 5.79 -2.16
N ASN A 2 -15.33 5.25 -3.37
CA ASN A 2 -15.65 3.83 -3.53
C ASN A 2 -14.36 3.01 -3.37
N GLU A 3 -14.10 2.56 -2.15
CA GLU A 3 -12.88 1.85 -1.74
C GLU A 3 -12.65 0.58 -2.57
N GLN A 4 -13.74 -0.08 -3.00
CA GLN A 4 -13.69 -1.30 -3.81
C GLN A 4 -12.99 -1.12 -5.17
N ARG A 5 -12.95 0.11 -5.73
CA ARG A 5 -12.23 0.39 -6.99
C ARG A 5 -10.71 0.44 -6.79
N PHE A 6 -10.26 0.66 -5.56
CA PHE A 6 -8.85 0.84 -5.25
C PHE A 6 -8.21 -0.44 -4.70
N VAL A 7 -9.00 -1.27 -4.02
CA VAL A 7 -8.55 -2.52 -3.39
C VAL A 7 -8.09 -3.57 -4.41
N VAL A 8 -6.87 -4.05 -4.20
CA VAL A 8 -6.28 -5.22 -4.86
C VAL A 8 -6.98 -6.47 -4.37
N THR A 9 -7.50 -7.28 -5.29
CA THR A 9 -8.11 -8.57 -4.98
C THR A 9 -7.10 -9.50 -4.28
N ASP A 10 -7.55 -10.34 -3.35
CA ASP A 10 -6.67 -11.27 -2.63
C ASP A 10 -5.87 -12.18 -3.57
N ARG A 11 -6.46 -12.61 -4.69
CA ARG A 11 -5.76 -13.41 -5.71
C ARG A 11 -4.53 -12.70 -6.29
N VAL A 12 -4.63 -11.39 -6.52
CA VAL A 12 -3.49 -10.58 -7.01
C VAL A 12 -2.53 -10.33 -5.88
N TRP A 13 -3.04 -10.04 -4.67
CA TRP A 13 -2.22 -9.85 -3.49
C TRP A 13 -1.30 -11.05 -3.22
N TRP A 14 -1.83 -12.27 -3.18
CA TRP A 14 -1.04 -13.49 -2.90
C TRP A 14 0.04 -13.78 -3.94
N ARG A 15 -0.12 -13.28 -5.17
CA ARG A 15 0.92 -13.39 -6.20
C ARG A 15 2.00 -12.33 -6.03
N LEU A 16 1.66 -11.18 -5.45
CA LEU A 16 2.56 -10.04 -5.31
C LEU A 16 3.36 -10.09 -4.01
N GLU A 17 2.70 -10.40 -2.89
CA GLU A 17 3.24 -10.39 -1.52
C GLU A 17 4.61 -11.08 -1.38
N PRO A 18 4.86 -12.28 -1.93
CA PRO A 18 6.15 -12.96 -1.74
C PRO A 18 7.33 -12.17 -2.31
N HIS A 19 7.09 -11.34 -3.31
CA HIS A 19 8.10 -10.56 -4.02
C HIS A 19 8.37 -9.19 -3.40
N LEU A 20 7.58 -8.76 -2.43
CA LEU A 20 7.75 -7.47 -1.79
C LEU A 20 8.85 -7.53 -0.72
N PRO A 21 9.71 -6.50 -0.61
CA PRO A 21 10.65 -6.40 0.49
C PRO A 21 9.94 -6.06 1.81
N GLY A 22 10.65 -6.16 2.93
CA GLY A 22 10.14 -5.79 4.25
C GLY A 22 9.21 -6.83 4.87
N LYS A 23 9.27 -8.09 4.40
CA LYS A 23 8.65 -9.22 5.08
C LYS A 23 9.37 -9.48 6.40
N ALA A 24 8.71 -10.17 7.33
CA ALA A 24 9.32 -10.56 8.60
C ALA A 24 10.58 -11.44 8.44
N SER A 25 10.69 -12.16 7.31
CA SER A 25 11.85 -12.98 6.96
C SER A 25 13.02 -12.18 6.36
N ASP A 26 12.78 -10.94 5.93
CA ASP A 26 13.76 -10.15 5.22
C ASP A 26 14.69 -9.44 6.22
N ALA A 27 15.96 -9.31 5.87
CA ALA A 27 16.91 -8.53 6.67
C ALA A 27 16.60 -7.02 6.55
N GLY A 28 16.66 -6.30 7.68
CA GLY A 28 16.43 -4.85 7.73
C GLY A 28 15.10 -4.47 8.36
N ALA A 29 14.48 -3.40 7.87
CA ALA A 29 13.21 -2.90 8.40
C ALA A 29 12.04 -3.76 7.88
N THR A 30 11.23 -4.26 8.81
CA THR A 30 9.94 -4.90 8.49
C THR A 30 8.89 -3.83 8.28
N ALA A 31 8.16 -3.90 7.17
CA ALA A 31 7.05 -2.99 6.91
C ALA A 31 5.87 -3.30 7.84
N ASN A 32 5.18 -2.28 8.35
CA ASN A 32 4.00 -2.50 9.20
C ASN A 32 2.85 -3.16 8.44
N ASP A 33 2.56 -2.67 7.22
CA ASP A 33 1.53 -3.25 6.34
C ASP A 33 1.88 -2.99 4.86
N ASN A 34 2.54 -3.97 4.25
CA ASN A 34 2.93 -3.92 2.83
C ASN A 34 1.71 -3.83 1.89
N ARG A 35 0.57 -4.39 2.29
CA ARG A 35 -0.64 -4.35 1.46
C ARG A 35 -1.18 -2.94 1.46
N LEU A 36 -1.38 -2.35 2.63
CA LEU A 36 -1.92 -1.00 2.76
C LEU A 36 -1.05 0.04 2.06
N PHE A 37 0.28 -0.09 2.15
CA PHE A 37 1.22 0.77 1.43
C PHE A 37 1.01 0.69 -0.10
N LEU A 38 0.88 -0.51 -0.66
CA LEU A 38 0.67 -0.66 -2.09
C LEU A 38 -0.72 -0.18 -2.54
N GLU A 39 -1.75 -0.38 -1.73
CA GLU A 39 -3.07 0.21 -1.97
C GLU A 39 -2.99 1.74 -2.08
N ALA A 40 -2.21 2.38 -1.21
CA ALA A 40 -1.94 3.82 -1.23
C ALA A 40 -1.22 4.25 -2.53
N VAL A 41 -0.19 3.49 -2.95
CA VAL A 41 0.53 3.71 -4.21
C VAL A 41 -0.42 3.58 -5.40
N PHE A 42 -1.22 2.53 -5.46
CA PHE A 42 -2.14 2.32 -6.58
C PHE A 42 -3.25 3.36 -6.60
N TRP A 43 -3.74 3.81 -5.43
CA TRP A 43 -4.65 4.95 -5.35
C TRP A 43 -4.04 6.18 -6.01
N ARG A 44 -2.81 6.55 -5.63
CA ARG A 44 -2.09 7.71 -6.17
C ARG A 44 -1.91 7.63 -7.68
N VAL A 45 -1.54 6.45 -8.20
CA VAL A 45 -1.36 6.23 -9.65
C VAL A 45 -2.69 6.38 -10.40
N ARG A 46 -3.81 5.91 -9.82
CA ARG A 46 -5.14 5.97 -10.45
C ARG A 46 -5.76 7.37 -10.41
N THR A 47 -5.51 8.13 -9.35
CA THR A 47 -6.08 9.48 -9.18
C THR A 47 -5.20 10.59 -9.73
N GLY A 48 -3.89 10.34 -9.84
CA GLY A 48 -2.90 11.37 -10.15
C GLY A 48 -2.70 12.39 -9.02
N SER A 49 -3.35 12.20 -7.86
CA SER A 49 -3.31 13.12 -6.74
C SER A 49 -1.94 13.11 -6.04
N PRO A 50 -1.53 14.24 -5.43
CA PRO A 50 -0.32 14.27 -4.62
C PRO A 50 -0.51 13.44 -3.34
N TRP A 51 0.61 13.00 -2.75
CA TRP A 51 0.59 12.26 -1.49
C TRP A 51 -0.13 12.99 -0.35
N ARG A 52 -0.07 14.33 -0.32
CA ARG A 52 -0.78 15.15 0.69
C ARG A 52 -2.29 14.94 0.72
N ASP A 53 -2.87 14.51 -0.39
CA ASP A 53 -4.32 14.28 -0.52
C ASP A 53 -4.68 12.80 -0.29
N LEU A 54 -3.70 11.99 0.14
CA LEU A 54 -3.93 10.58 0.42
C LEU A 54 -5.02 10.43 1.48
N PRO A 55 -6.07 9.65 1.21
CA PRO A 55 -7.13 9.39 2.17
C PRO A 55 -6.57 8.82 3.48
N PRO A 56 -7.09 9.25 4.65
CA PRO A 56 -6.66 8.73 5.95
C PRO A 56 -6.80 7.22 6.12
N ALA A 57 -7.66 6.57 5.32
CA ALA A 57 -7.83 5.11 5.30
C ALA A 57 -6.54 4.35 4.92
N PHE A 58 -5.61 4.99 4.20
CA PHE A 58 -4.30 4.41 3.88
C PHE A 58 -3.25 4.73 4.96
N GLY A 59 -3.60 5.55 5.96
CA GLY A 59 -2.71 6.01 7.03
C GLY A 59 -2.17 7.42 6.78
N ASN A 60 -1.10 7.78 7.51
CA ASN A 60 -0.53 9.12 7.45
C ASN A 60 0.28 9.33 6.16
N TRP A 61 -0.11 10.32 5.36
CA TRP A 61 0.54 10.66 4.09
C TRP A 61 2.06 10.90 4.19
N ASN A 62 2.54 11.37 5.36
CA ASN A 62 3.95 11.68 5.59
C ASN A 62 4.78 10.49 6.11
N SER A 63 4.14 9.36 6.39
CA SER A 63 4.75 8.20 7.05
C SER A 63 4.27 6.86 6.50
N GLN A 64 3.79 6.84 5.26
CA GLN A 64 3.22 5.65 4.61
C GLN A 64 4.17 4.46 4.50
N PHE A 65 5.48 4.72 4.42
CA PHE A 65 6.52 3.71 4.22
C PHE A 65 7.01 3.06 5.52
N ARG A 66 6.45 3.45 6.67
CA ARG A 66 6.89 2.93 7.97
C ARG A 66 6.33 1.55 8.26
#